data_AF-A0A4Q9MBS4-F1
#
_entry.id   AF-A0A4Q9MBS4-F1
#
_cell.length_a   1.000
_cell.length_b   1.000
_cell.length_c   1.000
_cell.angle_alpha   90.00
_cell.angle_beta   90.00
_cell.angle_gamma   90.00
#
_symmetry.space_group_name_H-M   'P 1'
#
loop_
_entity.id
_entity.type
_entity.pdbx_description
1 polymer ?
#
loop_
_entity_poly.entity_id
_entity_poly.type
_entity_poly.pdbx_seq_one_letter_code
_entity_poly.pdbx_strand_id
1 'polypeptide(L)'
;MSASHTRNIPLVIQSDTDSAPKELEDEVEQCLSAIIVPKRCHNARVAISRLPNELLSEIFTCLVRDHNSHIEDAHDTYDRVYGTRLQWIRTTHVCHAWREVALASPRLWSFISVTRRAAVEALLAQSKRAPLSICMESLSYHDSCKFLEESLPPEVYRLRELRFRGPVQNIYDLCAKLTQPAHLLHTLKLSDSDAGHSSYFNPSHLRHDLFSGQVPCLRTLEIRQLSVNWDHPVMLRVSPDSHKSKVH
;
A
#
# COMPACT_ATOMS: atom_id res chain seq x y z
N MET A 1 -34.06 -50.10 21.32
CA MET A 1 -33.33 -49.30 20.33
C MET A 1 -34.20 -48.12 19.93
N SER A 2 -33.60 -46.93 20.03
CA SER A 2 -34.08 -45.54 19.98
C SER A 2 -35.46 -45.20 19.41
N ALA A 3 -36.26 -44.52 20.24
CA ALA A 3 -37.36 -43.67 19.82
C ALA A 3 -36.85 -42.24 19.57
N SER A 4 -37.01 -41.76 18.34
CA SER A 4 -36.62 -40.42 17.91
C SER A 4 -37.61 -39.38 18.43
N HIS A 5 -37.19 -38.58 19.41
CA HIS A 5 -37.93 -37.41 19.88
C HIS A 5 -37.65 -36.22 18.97
N THR A 6 -38.45 -36.05 17.92
CA THR A 6 -38.44 -34.83 17.10
C THR A 6 -39.28 -33.77 17.82
N ARG A 7 -38.63 -32.84 18.54
CA ARG A 7 -39.31 -31.67 19.10
C ARG A 7 -39.76 -30.77 17.94
N ASN A 8 -41.06 -30.82 17.66
CA ASN A 8 -41.74 -29.87 16.78
C ASN A 8 -41.76 -28.50 17.49
N ILE A 9 -40.98 -27.55 16.99
CA ILE A 9 -41.08 -26.14 17.38
C ILE A 9 -42.10 -25.53 16.42
N PRO A 10 -43.26 -25.04 16.89
CA PRO A 10 -44.18 -24.34 16.01
C PRO A 10 -43.58 -22.98 15.66
N LEU A 11 -43.18 -22.82 14.40
CA LEU A 11 -42.95 -21.53 13.76
C LEU A 11 -44.29 -20.79 13.70
N VAL A 12 -44.58 -20.02 14.74
CA VAL A 12 -45.63 -19.00 14.71
C VAL A 12 -45.05 -17.82 13.93
N ILE A 13 -45.25 -17.85 12.61
CA ILE A 13 -45.12 -16.66 11.76
C ILE A 13 -46.41 -15.87 11.97
N GLN A 14 -46.43 -15.01 12.99
CA GLN A 14 -47.41 -13.93 13.06
C GLN A 14 -46.81 -12.73 12.33
N SER A 15 -47.52 -12.36 11.27
CA SER A 15 -47.33 -11.17 10.47
C SER A 15 -47.69 -9.92 11.27
N ASP A 16 -46.67 -9.22 11.76
CA ASP A 16 -46.67 -7.79 12.09
C ASP A 16 -45.25 -7.26 11.82
N THR A 17 -44.86 -7.26 10.54
CA THR A 17 -43.49 -6.96 10.11
C THR A 17 -43.44 -5.64 9.35
N ASP A 18 -43.42 -4.54 10.10
CA ASP A 18 -42.80 -3.29 9.63
C ASP A 18 -42.23 -2.45 10.80
N SER A 19 -42.74 -2.58 12.03
CA SER A 19 -42.19 -1.90 13.23
C SER A 19 -41.20 -2.73 14.06
N ALA A 20 -41.40 -4.04 14.22
CA ALA A 20 -40.58 -4.89 15.09
C ALA A 20 -39.07 -4.95 14.72
N PRO A 21 -38.67 -4.92 13.43
CA PRO A 21 -37.24 -4.85 13.06
C PRO A 21 -36.60 -3.54 13.50
N LYS A 22 -37.34 -2.43 13.43
CA LYS A 22 -36.84 -1.09 13.70
C LYS A 22 -36.70 -0.82 15.19
N GLU A 23 -37.66 -1.28 16.00
CA GLU A 23 -37.56 -1.22 17.46
C GLU A 23 -36.35 -2.02 17.98
N LEU A 24 -36.07 -3.19 17.39
CA LEU A 24 -34.91 -4.00 17.74
C LEU A 24 -33.58 -3.33 17.30
N GLU A 25 -33.55 -2.69 16.14
CA GLU A 25 -32.41 -1.89 15.67
C GLU A 25 -32.14 -0.69 16.59
N ASP A 26 -33.19 0.02 17.02
CA ASP A 26 -33.09 1.15 17.93
C ASP A 26 -32.59 0.72 19.32
N GLU A 27 -33.05 -0.43 19.85
CA GLU A 27 -32.55 -1.00 21.11
C GLU A 27 -31.06 -1.38 21.03
N VAL A 28 -30.64 -1.97 19.91
CA VAL A 28 -29.23 -2.32 19.67
C VAL A 28 -28.36 -1.05 19.59
N GLU A 29 -28.79 -0.04 18.84
CA GLU A 29 -28.07 1.23 18.73
C GLU A 29 -27.97 1.93 20.09
N GLN A 30 -29.03 1.92 20.88
CA GLN A 30 -29.03 2.49 22.22
C GLN A 30 -28.06 1.76 23.16
N CYS A 31 -28.04 0.43 23.15
CA CYS A 31 -27.08 -0.36 23.92
C CYS A 31 -25.63 -0.10 23.48
N LEU A 32 -25.37 -0.02 22.18
CA LEU A 32 -24.05 0.30 21.64
C LEU A 32 -23.59 1.69 22.07
N SER A 33 -24.47 2.69 22.01
CA SER A 33 -24.18 4.07 22.41
C SER A 33 -23.76 4.16 23.89
N ALA A 34 -24.42 3.40 24.77
CA ALA A 34 -24.14 3.33 26.19
C ALA A 34 -22.74 2.78 26.51
N ILE A 35 -22.14 2.00 25.60
CA ILE A 35 -20.77 1.47 25.74
C ILE A 35 -19.76 2.38 25.04
N ILE A 36 -20.09 2.88 23.85
CA ILE A 36 -19.17 3.65 22.99
C ILE A 36 -18.86 5.02 23.60
N VAL A 37 -19.86 5.74 24.10
CA VAL A 37 -19.68 7.11 24.62
C VAL A 37 -18.73 7.14 25.82
N PRO A 38 -18.89 6.30 26.87
CA PRO A 38 -17.95 6.26 27.98
C PRO A 38 -16.52 5.90 27.57
N LYS A 39 -16.35 4.94 26.64
CA LYS A 39 -15.03 4.56 26.11
C LYS A 39 -14.37 5.74 25.39
N ARG A 40 -15.12 6.51 24.59
CA ARG A 40 -14.60 7.72 23.92
C ARG A 40 -14.19 8.78 24.93
N CYS A 41 -15.01 9.06 25.93
CA CYS A 41 -14.69 10.02 26.99
C CYS A 41 -13.45 9.60 27.79
N HIS A 42 -13.30 8.32 28.10
CA HIS A 42 -12.10 7.79 28.75
C HIS A 42 -10.86 7.98 27.87
N ASN A 43 -10.96 7.59 26.59
CA ASN A 43 -9.88 7.72 25.63
C ASN A 43 -9.49 9.19 25.38
N ALA A 44 -10.42 10.14 25.46
CA ALA A 44 -10.10 11.56 25.33
C ALA A 44 -9.28 12.12 26.52
N ARG A 45 -9.26 11.42 27.66
CA ARG A 45 -8.61 11.88 28.89
C ARG A 45 -7.19 11.33 29.09
N VAL A 46 -6.83 10.25 28.41
CA VAL A 46 -5.46 9.69 28.44
C VAL A 46 -4.46 10.61 27.74
N ALA A 47 -3.20 10.57 28.18
CA ALA A 47 -2.17 11.54 27.81
C ALA A 47 -1.94 11.65 26.29
N ILE A 48 -1.97 10.52 25.57
CA ILE A 48 -1.70 10.50 24.13
C ILE A 48 -2.78 11.20 23.29
N SER A 49 -4.00 11.28 23.81
CA SER A 49 -5.12 11.99 23.16
C SER A 49 -5.07 13.50 23.37
N ARG A 50 -4.07 14.00 24.11
CA ARG A 50 -3.81 15.44 24.25
C ARG A 50 -2.89 15.98 23.16
N LEU A 51 -2.31 15.11 22.34
CA LEU A 51 -1.51 15.53 21.19
C LEU A 51 -2.43 16.16 20.13
N PRO A 52 -2.02 17.28 19.52
CA PRO A 52 -2.66 17.77 18.32
C PRO A 52 -2.70 16.71 17.21
N ASN A 53 -3.76 16.76 16.40
CA ASN A 53 -3.98 15.79 15.32
C ASN A 53 -2.81 15.78 14.31
N GLU A 54 -2.15 16.92 14.11
CA GLU A 54 -0.99 17.07 13.22
C GLU A 54 0.20 16.25 13.72
N LEU A 55 0.48 16.29 15.03
CA LEU A 55 1.57 15.52 15.63
C LEU A 55 1.26 14.02 15.60
N LEU A 56 0.01 13.66 15.88
CA LEU A 56 -0.43 12.27 15.81
C LEU A 56 -0.31 11.71 14.38
N SER A 57 -0.69 12.50 13.37
CA SER A 57 -0.54 12.15 11.96
C SER A 57 0.93 11.98 11.55
N GLU A 58 1.83 12.84 12.02
CA GLU A 58 3.26 12.71 11.73
C GLU A 58 3.87 11.50 12.43
N ILE A 59 3.47 11.19 13.67
CA ILE A 59 3.85 9.94 14.37
C ILE A 59 3.41 8.72 13.55
N PHE A 60 2.17 8.70 13.08
CA PHE A 60 1.68 7.60 12.25
C PHE A 60 2.46 7.48 10.94
N THR A 61 2.79 8.60 10.31
CA THR A 61 3.62 8.63 9.09
C THR A 61 5.02 8.04 9.36
N CYS A 62 5.61 8.33 10.52
CA CYS A 62 6.87 7.71 10.93
C CYS A 62 6.74 6.19 11.11
N LEU A 63 5.67 5.70 11.74
CA LEU A 63 5.40 4.26 11.88
C LEU A 63 5.26 3.57 10.53
N VAL A 64 4.54 4.19 9.59
CA VAL A 64 4.40 3.68 8.22
C VAL A 64 5.77 3.58 7.54
N ARG A 65 6.58 4.64 7.62
CA ARG A 65 7.90 4.68 6.98
C ARG A 65 8.87 3.66 7.57
N ASP A 66 8.96 3.57 8.89
CA ASP A 66 9.83 2.61 9.58
C ASP A 66 9.43 1.17 9.21
N HIS A 67 8.12 0.87 9.25
CA HIS A 67 7.62 -0.43 8.80
C HIS A 67 8.00 -0.76 7.35
N ASN A 68 8.04 0.24 6.46
CA ASN A 68 8.39 0.05 5.06
C ASN A 68 9.90 0.03 4.77
N SER A 69 10.74 0.63 5.62
CA SER A 69 12.20 0.60 5.41
C SER A 69 12.82 -0.77 5.69
N HIS A 70 12.27 -1.53 6.63
CA HIS A 70 12.77 -2.88 6.97
C HIS A 70 12.37 -3.96 5.95
N ILE A 71 11.56 -3.64 4.94
CA ILE A 71 11.13 -4.61 3.91
C ILE A 71 12.32 -4.95 2.98
N GLU A 72 13.23 -4.00 2.73
CA GLU A 72 14.39 -4.22 1.85
C GLU A 72 15.38 -5.28 2.40
N ASP A 73 15.48 -5.41 3.73
CA ASP A 73 16.42 -6.31 4.43
C ASP A 73 15.83 -7.67 4.78
N ALA A 74 14.51 -7.86 4.64
CA ALA A 74 13.82 -9.10 4.93
C ALA A 74 14.08 -10.14 3.83
N HIS A 75 15.24 -10.80 3.92
CA HIS A 75 15.62 -11.99 3.16
C HIS A 75 14.76 -13.22 3.46
N ASP A 76 13.88 -13.16 4.47
CA ASP A 76 13.09 -14.31 4.90
C ASP A 76 11.74 -14.42 4.19
N THR A 77 11.52 -15.60 3.62
CA THR A 77 10.37 -15.96 2.77
C THR A 77 9.07 -16.15 3.56
N TYR A 78 9.15 -16.33 4.88
CA TYR A 78 7.98 -16.61 5.71
C TYR A 78 7.13 -15.38 6.03
N ASP A 79 7.76 -14.21 6.19
CA ASP A 79 7.06 -12.98 6.63
C ASP A 79 6.35 -12.24 5.47
N ARG A 80 6.68 -12.62 4.23
CA ARG A 80 6.10 -12.06 2.99
C ARG A 80 4.69 -12.58 2.69
N VAL A 81 4.32 -13.73 3.25
CA VAL A 81 3.08 -14.46 2.88
C VAL A 81 1.89 -14.05 3.75
N TYR A 82 2.12 -13.54 4.97
CA TYR A 82 1.05 -13.32 5.95
C TYR A 82 1.05 -11.91 6.56
N GLY A 83 0.59 -10.92 5.79
CA GLY A 83 -0.08 -9.73 6.34
C GLY A 83 0.78 -8.71 7.09
N THR A 84 2.11 -8.81 7.05
CA THR A 84 3.00 -7.87 7.77
C THR A 84 3.00 -6.48 7.15
N ARG A 85 3.00 -6.37 5.82
CA ARG A 85 3.13 -5.10 5.05
C ARG A 85 2.11 -3.98 5.36
N LEU A 86 1.02 -4.30 6.06
CA LEU A 86 -0.03 -3.35 6.46
C LEU A 86 -0.20 -3.29 7.99
N GLN A 87 0.77 -3.73 8.79
CA GLN A 87 0.69 -3.69 10.25
C GLN A 87 0.43 -2.29 10.80
N TRP A 88 0.89 -1.25 10.10
CA TRP A 88 0.60 0.14 10.46
C TRP A 88 -0.91 0.44 10.49
N ILE A 89 -1.76 -0.30 9.76
CA ILE A 89 -3.23 -0.15 9.81
C ILE A 89 -3.77 -0.40 11.23
N ARG A 90 -3.05 -1.14 12.09
CA ARG A 90 -3.41 -1.30 13.51
C ARG A 90 -3.56 0.04 14.23
N THR A 91 -2.86 1.09 13.80
CA THR A 91 -3.05 2.46 14.32
C THR A 91 -4.49 2.96 14.14
N THR A 92 -5.18 2.55 13.08
CA THR A 92 -6.59 2.89 12.81
C THR A 92 -7.58 2.10 13.69
N HIS A 93 -7.11 1.09 14.41
CA HIS A 93 -7.93 0.23 15.27
C HIS A 93 -7.74 0.52 16.76
N VAL A 94 -6.85 1.44 17.16
CA VAL A 94 -6.58 1.76 18.56
C VAL A 94 -7.79 2.40 19.24
N CYS A 95 -8.28 3.50 18.69
CA CYS A 95 -9.49 4.17 19.17
C CYS A 95 -10.13 4.99 18.05
N HIS A 96 -11.36 5.46 18.29
CA HIS A 96 -12.09 6.29 17.33
C HIS A 96 -11.30 7.53 16.90
N ALA A 97 -10.69 8.27 17.83
CA ALA A 97 -9.94 9.48 17.51
C ALA A 97 -8.74 9.19 16.58
N TRP A 98 -8.01 8.10 16.83
CA TRP A 98 -6.88 7.71 15.99
C TRP A 98 -7.33 7.30 14.59
N ARG A 99 -8.46 6.59 14.50
CA ARG A 99 -9.08 6.24 13.22
C ARG A 99 -9.43 7.49 12.42
N GLU A 100 -10.10 8.46 13.03
CA GLU A 100 -10.46 9.72 12.37
C GLU A 100 -9.23 10.48 11.87
N VAL A 101 -8.19 10.61 12.70
CA VAL A 101 -6.93 11.27 12.30
C VAL A 101 -6.24 10.54 11.15
N ALA A 102 -6.18 9.20 11.19
CA ALA A 102 -5.57 8.41 10.14
C ALA A 102 -6.33 8.51 8.81
N LEU A 103 -7.67 8.41 8.83
CA LEU A 103 -8.52 8.57 7.64
C LEU A 103 -8.46 9.99 7.07
N ALA A 104 -8.33 10.99 7.93
CA ALA A 104 -8.19 12.40 7.53
C ALA A 104 -6.80 12.74 6.95
N SER A 105 -5.83 11.81 7.00
CA SER A 105 -4.43 12.07 6.67
C SER A 105 -3.96 11.27 5.43
N PRO A 106 -4.10 11.82 4.20
CA PRO A 106 -3.80 11.09 2.97
C PRO A 106 -2.35 10.59 2.84
N ARG A 107 -1.40 11.25 3.52
CA ARG A 107 0.02 10.87 3.54
C ARG A 107 0.27 9.49 4.15
N LEU A 108 -0.57 9.02 5.08
CA LEU A 108 -0.43 7.67 5.63
C LEU A 108 -0.71 6.60 4.57
N TRP A 109 -1.69 6.88 3.70
CA TRP A 109 -2.17 5.96 2.67
C TRP A 109 -1.34 6.02 1.38
N SER A 110 -0.38 6.94 1.29
CA SER A 110 0.44 7.13 0.09
C SER A 110 1.65 6.21 0.01
N PHE A 111 1.92 5.44 1.07
CA PHE A 111 2.88 4.34 1.06
C PHE A 111 2.18 3.03 0.68
N ILE A 112 2.47 2.54 -0.51
CA ILE A 112 1.75 1.43 -1.12
C ILE A 112 2.72 0.27 -1.30
N SER A 113 2.62 -0.72 -0.42
CA SER A 113 3.23 -2.03 -0.66
C SER A 113 2.30 -2.86 -1.53
N VAL A 114 2.78 -3.26 -2.71
CA VAL A 114 1.98 -4.03 -3.65
C VAL A 114 1.70 -5.41 -3.08
N THR A 115 0.44 -5.66 -2.75
CA THR A 115 -0.05 -6.90 -2.14
C THR A 115 -1.25 -7.41 -2.93
N ARG A 116 -2.46 -7.41 -2.36
CA ARG A 116 -3.70 -7.77 -3.08
C ARG A 116 -4.28 -6.55 -3.76
N ARG A 117 -4.85 -6.72 -4.95
CA ARG A 117 -5.50 -5.66 -5.74
C ARG A 117 -6.42 -4.76 -4.91
N ALA A 118 -7.38 -5.35 -4.18
CA ALA A 118 -8.33 -4.59 -3.37
C ALA A 118 -7.66 -3.70 -2.31
N ALA A 119 -6.53 -4.15 -1.73
CA ALA A 119 -5.78 -3.33 -0.77
C ALA A 119 -5.08 -2.17 -1.50
N VAL A 120 -4.44 -2.44 -2.64
CA VAL A 120 -3.77 -1.40 -3.44
C VAL A 120 -4.78 -0.34 -3.92
N GLU A 121 -5.94 -0.75 -4.42
CA GLU A 121 -7.05 0.14 -4.80
C GLU A 121 -7.50 1.03 -3.62
N ALA A 122 -7.72 0.44 -2.45
CA ALA A 122 -8.14 1.18 -1.27
C ALA A 122 -7.08 2.18 -0.78
N LEU A 123 -5.79 1.83 -0.84
CA LEU A 123 -4.69 2.73 -0.50
C LEU A 123 -4.57 3.87 -1.51
N LEU A 124 -4.61 3.57 -2.82
CA LEU A 124 -4.57 4.56 -3.89
C LEU A 124 -5.72 5.57 -3.74
N ALA A 125 -6.95 5.10 -3.53
CA ALA A 125 -8.11 5.96 -3.33
C ALA A 125 -7.95 6.90 -2.11
N GLN A 126 -7.45 6.37 -0.98
CA GLN A 126 -7.29 7.15 0.25
C GLN A 126 -6.10 8.11 0.23
N SER A 127 -5.09 7.85 -0.61
CA SER A 127 -3.92 8.71 -0.76
C SER A 127 -4.20 10.08 -1.40
N LYS A 128 -5.36 10.24 -2.06
CA LYS A 128 -5.83 11.50 -2.68
C LYS A 128 -4.80 12.15 -3.61
N ARG A 129 -4.12 13.22 -3.16
CA ARG A 129 -3.05 13.94 -3.89
C ARG A 129 -1.70 13.87 -3.18
N ALA A 130 -1.59 13.08 -2.11
CA ALA A 130 -0.34 12.95 -1.38
C ALA A 130 0.75 12.31 -2.26
N PRO A 131 2.03 12.69 -2.08
CA PRO A 131 3.13 12.07 -2.81
C PRO A 131 3.20 10.56 -2.58
N LEU A 132 3.19 9.78 -3.66
CA LEU A 132 3.11 8.33 -3.63
C LEU A 132 4.50 7.69 -3.50
N SER A 133 4.59 6.68 -2.62
CA SER A 133 5.76 5.82 -2.48
C SER A 133 5.33 4.37 -2.69
N ILE A 134 5.71 3.78 -3.82
CA ILE A 134 5.26 2.45 -4.23
C ILE A 134 6.43 1.48 -4.08
N CYS A 135 6.18 0.37 -3.39
CA CYS A 135 7.14 -0.69 -3.17
C CYS A 135 6.58 -2.05 -3.60
N MET A 136 7.20 -2.66 -4.60
CA MET A 136 6.87 -3.97 -5.13
C MET A 136 8.07 -4.91 -4.95
N GLU A 137 7.89 -5.95 -4.15
CA GLU A 137 8.99 -6.90 -3.85
C GLU A 137 8.58 -8.38 -3.87
N SER A 138 7.31 -8.71 -4.17
CA SER A 138 6.83 -10.10 -4.12
C SER A 138 6.41 -10.62 -5.49
N LEU A 139 6.85 -11.85 -5.77
CA LEU A 139 6.56 -12.64 -6.97
C LEU A 139 5.13 -13.19 -7.03
N SER A 140 4.38 -13.11 -5.93
CA SER A 140 3.11 -13.82 -5.74
C SER A 140 1.85 -13.08 -6.20
N TYR A 141 1.97 -11.86 -6.76
CA TYR A 141 0.82 -10.98 -7.02
C TYR A 141 0.76 -10.47 -8.47
N HIS A 142 0.85 -11.36 -9.45
CA HIS A 142 0.81 -11.00 -10.88
C HIS A 142 -0.38 -10.09 -11.24
N ASP A 143 -1.58 -10.39 -10.72
CA ASP A 143 -2.78 -9.56 -10.95
C ASP A 143 -2.63 -8.13 -10.38
N SER A 144 -1.89 -7.97 -9.29
CA SER A 144 -1.67 -6.65 -8.68
C SER A 144 -0.58 -5.87 -9.41
N CYS A 145 0.40 -6.55 -10.02
CA CYS A 145 1.34 -5.93 -10.94
C CYS A 145 0.61 -5.36 -12.16
N LYS A 146 -0.22 -6.18 -12.82
CA LYS A 146 -1.04 -5.74 -13.96
C LYS A 146 -1.96 -4.57 -13.61
N PHE A 147 -2.63 -4.66 -12.46
CA PHE A 147 -3.46 -3.55 -11.98
C PHE A 147 -2.64 -2.26 -11.79
N LEU A 148 -1.44 -2.34 -11.23
CA LEU A 148 -0.58 -1.17 -11.06
C LEU A 148 -0.08 -0.61 -12.38
N GLU A 149 0.21 -1.46 -13.36
CA GLU A 149 0.56 -1.01 -14.69
C GLU A 149 -0.55 -0.17 -15.35
N GLU A 150 -1.81 -0.48 -15.04
CA GLU A 150 -2.98 0.26 -15.54
C GLU A 150 -3.29 1.51 -14.70
N SER A 151 -3.12 1.43 -13.37
CA SER A 151 -3.53 2.48 -12.43
C SER A 151 -2.45 3.49 -12.07
N LEU A 152 -1.16 3.15 -12.22
CA LEU A 152 -0.04 4.03 -11.90
C LEU A 152 0.22 5.14 -12.94
N PRO A 153 0.10 4.93 -14.26
CA PRO A 153 0.34 5.98 -15.25
C PRO A 153 -0.36 7.32 -14.96
N PRO A 154 -1.66 7.38 -14.59
CA PRO A 154 -2.29 8.66 -14.26
C PRO A 154 -1.76 9.31 -12.97
N GLU A 155 -1.00 8.59 -12.15
CA GLU A 155 -0.51 9.05 -10.85
C GLU A 155 0.96 9.47 -10.86
N VAL A 156 1.63 9.41 -12.01
CA VAL A 156 3.07 9.71 -12.17
C VAL A 156 3.43 11.12 -11.67
N TYR A 157 2.56 12.10 -11.85
CA TYR A 157 2.79 13.49 -11.41
C TYR A 157 3.03 13.62 -9.89
N ARG A 158 2.48 12.70 -9.10
CA ARG A 158 2.65 12.66 -7.64
C ARG A 158 3.56 11.53 -7.16
N LEU A 159 4.18 10.79 -8.08
CA LEU A 159 5.08 9.69 -7.74
C LEU A 159 6.39 10.25 -7.14
N ARG A 160 6.69 9.84 -5.91
CA ARG A 160 7.87 10.25 -5.15
C ARG A 160 8.91 9.13 -5.04
N GLU A 161 8.46 7.91 -4.83
CA GLU A 161 9.36 6.75 -4.75
C GLU A 161 8.75 5.58 -5.52
N LEU A 162 9.57 4.93 -6.35
CA LEU A 162 9.22 3.70 -7.03
C LEU A 162 10.32 2.67 -6.78
N ARG A 163 9.99 1.61 -6.05
CA ARG A 163 10.84 0.45 -5.83
C ARG A 163 10.17 -0.78 -6.44
N PHE A 164 10.82 -1.41 -7.40
CA PHE A 164 10.31 -2.61 -8.05
C PHE A 164 11.42 -3.66 -8.13
N ARG A 165 11.26 -4.73 -7.35
CA ARG A 165 11.97 -5.99 -7.48
C ARG A 165 11.03 -7.10 -7.97
N GLY A 166 11.32 -7.69 -9.13
CA GLY A 166 10.48 -8.72 -9.74
C GLY A 166 11.00 -9.17 -11.11
N PRO A 167 10.25 -10.00 -11.86
CA PRO A 167 10.68 -10.48 -13.16
C PRO A 167 10.91 -9.32 -14.14
N VAL A 168 12.02 -9.38 -14.86
CA VAL A 168 12.46 -8.34 -15.81
C VAL A 168 11.37 -7.87 -16.76
N GLN A 169 10.54 -8.77 -17.30
CA GLN A 169 9.49 -8.41 -18.25
C GLN A 169 8.44 -7.49 -17.61
N ASN A 170 8.00 -7.78 -16.38
CA ASN A 170 7.02 -6.95 -15.68
C ASN A 170 7.58 -5.54 -15.38
N ILE A 171 8.90 -5.45 -15.10
CA ILE A 171 9.57 -4.16 -14.90
C ILE A 171 9.53 -3.34 -16.19
N TYR A 172 9.86 -3.96 -17.32
CA TYR A 172 9.82 -3.28 -18.63
C TYR A 172 8.39 -2.90 -19.04
N ASP A 173 7.41 -3.78 -18.84
CA ASP A 173 6.01 -3.53 -19.17
C ASP A 173 5.45 -2.34 -18.37
N LEU A 174 5.77 -2.25 -17.08
CA LEU A 174 5.43 -1.09 -16.27
C LEU A 174 6.13 0.17 -16.79
N CYS A 175 7.45 0.13 -16.93
CA CYS A 175 8.23 1.30 -17.36
C CYS A 175 7.78 1.83 -18.72
N ALA A 176 7.36 0.95 -19.63
CA ALA A 176 6.84 1.32 -20.94
C ALA A 176 5.54 2.15 -20.90
N LYS A 177 4.79 2.08 -19.80
CA LYS A 177 3.55 2.85 -19.59
C LYS A 177 3.79 4.15 -18.81
N LEU A 178 4.96 4.31 -18.18
CA LEU A 178 5.33 5.49 -17.38
C LEU A 178 6.01 6.54 -18.26
N THR A 179 5.29 7.08 -19.25
CA THR A 179 5.86 8.03 -20.21
C THR A 179 5.75 9.50 -19.78
N GLN A 180 4.99 9.82 -18.74
CA GLN A 180 4.80 11.19 -18.26
C GLN A 180 5.99 11.69 -17.40
N PRO A 181 6.32 12.99 -17.41
CA PRO A 181 7.32 13.56 -16.52
C PRO A 181 7.07 13.26 -15.04
N ALA A 182 8.10 12.84 -14.30
CA ALA A 182 8.01 12.52 -12.88
C ALA A 182 8.73 13.59 -12.04
N HIS A 183 8.04 14.71 -11.79
CA HIS A 183 8.61 15.89 -11.15
C HIS A 183 8.86 15.76 -9.65
N LEU A 184 8.20 14.82 -8.96
CA LEU A 184 8.37 14.58 -7.53
C LEU A 184 9.25 13.36 -7.21
N LEU A 185 9.69 12.63 -8.24
CA LEU A 185 10.41 11.36 -8.07
C LEU A 185 11.78 11.62 -7.46
N HIS A 186 11.98 11.13 -6.23
CA HIS A 186 13.22 11.18 -5.49
C HIS A 186 14.00 9.86 -5.56
N THR A 187 13.29 8.73 -5.58
CA THR A 187 13.90 7.40 -5.51
C THR A 187 13.33 6.50 -6.60
N LEU A 188 14.20 5.95 -7.44
CA LEU A 188 13.89 4.90 -8.42
C LEU A 188 14.82 3.72 -8.17
N LYS A 189 14.27 2.58 -7.74
CA LYS A 189 14.99 1.32 -7.60
C LYS A 189 14.33 0.23 -8.44
N LEU A 190 15.08 -0.36 -9.37
CA LEU A 190 14.62 -1.44 -10.25
C LEU A 190 15.61 -2.62 -10.13
N SER A 191 15.12 -3.82 -9.84
CA SER A 191 15.96 -5.01 -9.71
C SER A 191 15.25 -6.25 -10.26
N ASP A 192 15.94 -7.03 -11.07
CA ASP A 192 15.45 -8.38 -11.38
C ASP A 192 15.48 -9.25 -10.11
N SER A 193 14.54 -10.17 -10.01
CA SER A 193 14.46 -11.18 -8.96
C SER A 193 14.86 -12.58 -9.44
N ASP A 194 14.94 -12.80 -10.75
CA ASP A 194 15.11 -14.12 -11.37
C ASP A 194 16.47 -14.25 -12.08
N ALA A 195 17.55 -13.98 -11.33
CA ALA A 195 18.92 -14.08 -11.84
C ALA A 195 19.35 -15.51 -12.27
N GLY A 196 18.51 -16.53 -12.03
CA GLY A 196 18.80 -17.94 -12.30
C GLY A 196 18.10 -18.52 -13.55
N HIS A 197 17.05 -17.87 -14.07
CA HIS A 197 16.26 -18.41 -15.18
C HIS A 197 16.02 -17.44 -16.33
N SER A 198 16.76 -16.33 -16.41
CA SER A 198 16.71 -15.39 -17.54
C SER A 198 16.74 -16.17 -18.85
N SER A 199 15.56 -16.30 -19.46
CA SER A 199 15.39 -17.04 -20.68
C SER A 199 16.12 -16.26 -21.76
N TYR A 200 16.83 -17.00 -22.59
CA TYR A 200 17.69 -16.57 -23.69
C TYR A 200 16.97 -15.79 -24.82
N PHE A 201 15.84 -15.13 -24.54
CA PHE A 201 14.99 -14.52 -25.54
C PHE A 201 14.75 -13.03 -25.27
N ASN A 202 15.46 -12.26 -26.11
CA ASN A 202 15.42 -10.82 -26.36
C ASN A 202 16.04 -9.90 -25.29
N PRO A 203 17.07 -9.10 -25.66
CA PRO A 203 17.50 -7.97 -24.87
C PRO A 203 16.46 -6.85 -25.01
N SER A 204 15.33 -6.98 -24.34
CA SER A 204 14.50 -5.82 -24.04
C SER A 204 15.32 -4.92 -23.11
N HIS A 205 15.38 -3.63 -23.47
CA HIS A 205 16.05 -2.61 -22.69
C HIS A 205 15.01 -1.69 -22.07
N LEU A 206 15.38 -1.04 -20.98
CA LEU A 206 14.59 0.05 -20.43
C LEU A 206 14.34 1.11 -21.52
N ARG A 207 13.07 1.43 -21.79
CA ARG A 207 12.73 2.37 -22.86
C ARG A 207 13.22 3.77 -22.53
N HIS A 208 13.78 4.43 -23.54
CA HIS A 208 14.35 5.78 -23.45
C HIS A 208 13.35 6.88 -23.05
N ASP A 209 12.05 6.62 -23.22
CA ASP A 209 10.95 7.53 -22.89
C ASP A 209 10.40 7.35 -21.47
N LEU A 210 11.03 6.52 -20.64
CA LEU A 210 10.71 6.43 -19.22
C LEU A 210 10.75 7.83 -18.58
N PHE A 211 9.61 8.22 -18.03
CA PHE A 211 9.31 9.53 -17.47
C PHE A 211 9.54 10.70 -18.43
N SER A 212 9.44 10.51 -19.75
CA SER A 212 9.87 11.48 -20.77
C SER A 212 11.33 11.94 -20.59
N GLY A 213 12.16 11.17 -19.87
CA GLY A 213 13.49 11.59 -19.43
C GLY A 213 13.52 12.75 -18.43
N GLN A 214 12.37 13.17 -17.89
CA GLN A 214 12.22 14.30 -17.00
C GLN A 214 12.02 13.86 -15.55
N VAL A 215 13.14 13.76 -14.83
CA VAL A 215 13.20 13.36 -13.41
C VAL A 215 14.02 14.37 -12.59
N PRO A 216 13.58 15.65 -12.50
CA PRO A 216 14.41 16.75 -12.00
C PRO A 216 14.80 16.62 -10.52
N CYS A 217 14.01 15.90 -9.72
CA CYS A 217 14.23 15.75 -8.29
C CYS A 217 14.93 14.44 -7.92
N LEU A 218 15.29 13.59 -8.89
CA LEU A 218 15.82 12.26 -8.60
C LEU A 218 17.13 12.34 -7.80
N ARG A 219 17.16 11.68 -6.65
CA ARG A 219 18.31 11.64 -5.73
C ARG A 219 18.94 10.26 -5.65
N THR A 220 18.10 9.23 -5.73
CA THR A 220 18.52 7.83 -5.61
C THR A 220 18.08 7.07 -6.85
N LEU A 221 19.05 6.54 -7.59
CA LEU A 221 18.82 5.66 -8.72
C LEU A 221 19.59 4.36 -8.50
N GLU A 222 18.85 3.26 -8.54
CA GLU A 222 19.41 1.92 -8.38
C GLU A 222 18.82 1.02 -9.46
N ILE A 223 19.68 0.48 -10.32
CA ILE A 223 19.27 -0.47 -11.34
C ILE A 223 20.20 -1.68 -11.24
N ARG A 224 19.64 -2.84 -10.86
CA ARG A 224 20.38 -4.10 -10.69
C ARG A 224 19.85 -5.14 -11.65
N GLN A 225 20.75 -5.89 -12.29
CA GLN A 225 20.39 -7.05 -13.12
C GLN A 225 19.37 -6.72 -14.23
N LEU A 226 19.40 -5.50 -14.77
CA LEU A 226 18.56 -5.06 -15.88
C LEU A 226 19.43 -4.51 -17.00
N SER A 227 19.00 -4.72 -18.24
CA SER A 227 19.67 -4.20 -19.42
C SER A 227 19.26 -2.75 -19.67
N VAL A 228 20.16 -1.80 -19.41
CA VAL A 228 19.91 -0.36 -19.58
C VAL A 228 20.91 0.23 -20.55
N ASN A 229 20.44 1.13 -21.42
CA ASN A 229 21.34 1.94 -22.23
C ASN A 229 21.98 3.04 -21.35
N TRP A 230 23.30 3.17 -21.35
CA TRP A 230 24.00 4.16 -20.51
C TRP A 230 23.71 5.61 -20.91
N ASP A 231 23.31 5.85 -22.16
CA ASP A 231 22.87 7.16 -22.65
C ASP A 231 21.44 7.51 -22.23
N HIS A 232 20.80 6.67 -21.39
CA HIS A 232 19.43 6.89 -20.97
C HIS A 232 19.29 8.19 -20.14
N PRO A 233 18.31 9.06 -20.43
CA PRO A 233 18.19 10.39 -19.79
C PRO A 233 18.13 10.37 -18.26
N VAL A 234 17.51 9.33 -17.69
CA VAL A 234 17.43 9.11 -16.24
C VAL A 234 18.81 8.83 -15.61
N MET A 235 19.75 8.23 -16.36
CA MET A 235 21.11 7.92 -15.89
C MET A 235 22.01 9.16 -15.87
N LEU A 236 21.83 10.07 -16.82
CA LEU A 236 22.65 11.27 -16.99
C LEU A 236 22.42 12.34 -15.90
N ARG A 237 21.32 12.23 -15.15
CA ARG A 237 20.90 13.22 -14.13
C ARG A 237 21.46 12.94 -12.73
N VAL A 238 22.03 11.76 -12.52
CA VAL A 238 22.53 11.33 -11.21
C VAL A 238 24.00 11.67 -11.13
N SER A 239 24.33 12.73 -10.38
CA SER A 239 25.70 13.16 -10.10
C SER A 239 26.52 11.98 -9.54
N PRO A 240 27.82 11.85 -9.86
CA PRO A 240 28.64 10.68 -9.52
C PRO A 240 28.82 10.39 -8.02
N ASP A 241 28.34 11.25 -7.11
CA ASP A 241 28.45 11.11 -5.64
C ASP A 241 27.39 10.18 -5.00
N SER A 242 26.49 9.60 -5.80
CA SER A 242 25.57 8.56 -5.31
C SER A 242 26.20 7.20 -5.58
N HIS A 243 26.32 6.37 -4.54
CA HIS A 243 26.89 5.03 -4.58
C HIS A 243 26.36 4.22 -5.79
N LYS A 244 27.13 4.21 -6.88
CA LYS A 244 27.01 3.25 -7.97
C LYS A 244 27.59 1.94 -7.48
N SER A 245 26.84 1.19 -6.68
CA SER A 245 27.26 -0.13 -6.25
C SER A 245 27.15 -1.09 -7.44
N LYS A 246 28.26 -1.25 -8.16
CA LYS A 246 28.49 -2.35 -9.11
C LYS A 246 28.59 -3.63 -8.29
N VAL A 247 27.60 -4.50 -8.41
CA VAL A 247 27.80 -5.93 -8.15
C VAL A 247 27.68 -6.61 -9.50
N HIS A 248 28.82 -7.11 -9.99
CA HIS A 248 28.92 -7.91 -11.21
C HIS A 248 28.22 -9.26 -11.02
#